data_AF-A0A7W1L2J6-F1
#
_entry.id   AF-A0A7W1L2J6-F1
#
_cell.length_a   1.000
_cell.length_b   1.000
_cell.length_c   1.000
_cell.angle_alpha   90.00
_cell.angle_beta   90.00
_cell.angle_gamma   90.00
#
_symmetry.space_group_name_H-M   'P 1'
#
loop_
_entity.id
_entity.type
_entity.pdbx_description
1 polymer ?
#
loop_
_entity_poly.entity_id
_entity_poly.type
_entity_poly.pdbx_seq_one_letter_code
_entity_poly.pdbx_strand_id
1 'polypeptide(L)'
;RTNAETREDESRAALDKNIAEINELLRGKKYVEAEPRLRALLAEHPGEPRIFFALAQAASISASDAFDDATRDERLGRALANYRFAVNSATSENDRPLLSRAYTAMGRILAFLERKDEAIKAFEAAISLGDVKDGAYRDAVTELRQLRP
;
A
#
# COMPACT_ATOMS: atom_id res chain seq x y z
N ARG A 1 12.73 6.22 -31.17
CA ARG A 1 12.07 6.81 -29.99
C ARG A 1 11.52 8.17 -30.37
N THR A 2 10.27 8.46 -30.06
CA THR A 2 9.64 9.77 -30.31
C THR A 2 9.89 10.73 -29.12
N ASN A 3 9.68 12.03 -29.33
CA ASN A 3 9.75 13.04 -28.27
C ASN A 3 8.71 12.78 -27.16
N ALA A 4 7.56 12.18 -27.50
CA ALA A 4 6.55 11.77 -26.53
C ALA A 4 7.00 10.58 -25.68
N GLU A 5 7.53 9.52 -26.30
CA GLU A 5 8.09 8.36 -25.59
C GLU A 5 9.22 8.75 -24.64
N THR A 6 10.05 9.72 -25.04
CA THR A 6 11.18 10.20 -24.22
C THR A 6 10.68 10.94 -22.98
N ARG A 7 9.63 11.77 -23.11
CA ARG A 7 9.01 12.47 -21.98
C ARG A 7 8.30 11.53 -21.01
N GLU A 8 7.64 10.49 -21.53
CA GLU A 8 7.01 9.47 -20.71
C GLU A 8 8.04 8.64 -19.93
N ASP A 9 9.15 8.27 -20.57
CA ASP A 9 10.27 7.57 -19.91
C ASP A 9 10.90 8.44 -18.81
N GLU A 10 11.13 9.72 -19.07
CA GLU A 10 11.65 10.69 -18.08
C GLU A 10 10.69 10.87 -16.91
N SER A 11 9.39 11.01 -17.18
CA SER A 11 8.35 11.13 -16.16
C SER A 11 8.29 9.89 -15.27
N ARG A 12 8.39 8.69 -15.86
CA ARG A 12 8.40 7.41 -15.15
C ARG A 12 9.64 7.26 -14.27
N ALA A 13 10.82 7.62 -14.78
CA ALA A 13 12.06 7.61 -14.01
C ALA A 13 12.06 8.60 -12.84
N ALA A 14 11.48 9.79 -13.05
CA ALA A 14 11.31 10.78 -11.99
C ALA A 14 10.36 10.27 -10.88
N LEU A 15 9.24 9.64 -11.27
CA LEU A 15 8.31 9.01 -10.34
C LEU A 15 8.98 7.90 -9.51
N ASP A 16 9.75 7.02 -10.16
CA ASP A 16 10.47 5.93 -9.49
C ASP A 16 11.45 6.46 -8.43
N LYS A 17 12.20 7.51 -8.78
CA LYS A 17 13.12 8.18 -7.86
C LYS A 17 12.37 8.79 -6.68
N ASN A 18 11.29 9.54 -6.94
CA ASN A 18 10.50 10.19 -5.89
C ASN A 18 9.89 9.17 -4.93
N ILE A 19 9.34 8.06 -5.45
CA ILE A 19 8.81 6.98 -4.62
C ILE A 19 9.90 6.32 -3.79
N ALA A 20 11.10 6.11 -4.32
CA ALA A 20 12.22 5.56 -3.58
C ALA A 20 12.62 6.47 -2.39
N GLU A 21 12.76 7.79 -2.63
CA GLU A 21 13.05 8.76 -1.57
C GLU A 21 11.96 8.82 -0.49
N ILE A 22 10.69 8.73 -0.90
CA ILE A 22 9.56 8.69 0.04
C ILE A 22 9.59 7.40 0.85
N ASN A 23 9.92 6.27 0.26
CA ASN A 23 10.07 5.02 1.00
C ASN A 23 11.18 5.12 2.07
N GLU A 24 12.27 5.87 1.84
CA GLU A 24 13.26 6.16 2.89
C GLU A 24 12.65 6.95 4.05
N LEU A 25 11.85 7.97 3.76
CA LEU A 25 11.13 8.72 4.79
C LEU A 25 10.22 7.80 5.60
N LEU A 26 9.45 6.93 4.94
CA LEU A 26 8.55 6.00 5.61
C LEU A 26 9.32 4.97 6.46
N ARG A 27 10.46 4.46 5.98
CA ARG A 27 11.35 3.60 6.78
C ARG A 27 11.86 4.30 8.04
N GLY A 28 12.12 5.61 7.95
CA GLY A 28 12.46 6.45 9.09
C GLY A 28 11.25 6.92 9.93
N LYS A 29 10.05 6.38 9.69
CA LYS A 29 8.78 6.82 10.29
C LYS A 29 8.47 8.32 10.11
N LYS A 30 9.04 8.96 9.09
CA LYS A 30 8.82 10.37 8.76
C LYS A 30 7.56 10.56 7.91
N TYR A 31 6.43 10.01 8.35
CA TYR A 31 5.17 10.09 7.59
C TYR A 31 4.63 11.52 7.46
N VAL A 32 4.93 12.39 8.43
CA VAL A 32 4.58 13.83 8.37
C VAL A 32 5.25 14.54 7.19
N GLU A 33 6.50 14.15 6.86
CA GLU A 33 7.22 14.68 5.70
C GLU A 33 6.81 13.96 4.40
N ALA A 34 6.51 12.67 4.47
CA ALA A 34 6.18 11.85 3.31
C ALA A 34 4.78 12.16 2.73
N GLU A 35 3.77 12.32 3.59
CA GLU A 35 2.37 12.51 3.16
C GLU A 35 2.16 13.70 2.20
N PRO A 36 2.64 14.93 2.48
CA PRO A 36 2.45 16.04 1.56
C PRO A 36 3.13 15.81 0.20
N ARG A 37 4.30 15.14 0.17
CA ARG A 37 4.99 14.79 -1.08
C ARG A 37 4.20 13.77 -1.88
N LEU A 38 3.65 12.76 -1.22
CA LEU A 38 2.78 11.76 -1.85
C LEU A 38 1.52 12.39 -2.45
N ARG A 39 0.91 13.36 -1.75
CA ARG A 39 -0.27 14.09 -2.26
C ARG A 39 0.07 14.93 -3.49
N ALA A 40 1.24 15.58 -3.52
CA ALA A 40 1.71 16.31 -4.69
C ALA A 40 1.92 15.36 -5.89
N LEU A 41 2.62 14.23 -5.67
CA LEU A 41 2.80 13.22 -6.72
C LEU A 41 1.46 12.65 -7.22
N LEU A 42 0.48 12.46 -6.33
CA LEU A 42 -0.83 11.95 -6.75
C LEU A 42 -1.56 12.94 -7.66
N ALA A 43 -1.38 14.24 -7.44
CA ALA A 43 -1.96 15.26 -8.32
C ALA A 43 -1.30 15.28 -9.70
N GLU A 44 0.00 14.98 -9.78
CA GLU A 44 0.76 14.88 -11.03
C GLU A 44 0.53 13.55 -11.76
N HIS A 45 0.30 12.47 -11.01
CA HIS A 45 0.14 11.10 -11.50
C HIS A 45 -1.17 10.47 -10.96
N PRO A 46 -2.33 10.97 -11.41
CA PRO A 46 -3.61 10.45 -10.94
C PRO A 46 -3.74 8.98 -11.33
N GLY A 47 -4.12 8.14 -10.36
CA GLY A 47 -4.30 6.71 -10.61
C GLY A 47 -3.03 5.86 -10.50
N GLU A 48 -1.87 6.43 -10.14
CA GLU A 48 -0.67 5.61 -9.93
C GLU A 48 -0.80 4.76 -8.64
N PRO A 49 -0.89 3.41 -8.76
CA PRO A 49 -1.16 2.53 -7.63
C PRO A 49 -0.06 2.56 -6.55
N ARG A 50 1.19 2.81 -6.93
CA ARG A 50 2.32 2.88 -5.99
C ARG A 50 2.22 4.07 -5.03
N ILE A 51 1.65 5.19 -5.50
CA ILE A 51 1.44 6.38 -4.66
C ILE A 51 0.37 6.08 -3.61
N PHE A 52 -0.76 5.47 -4.01
CA PHE A 52 -1.80 5.06 -3.08
C PHE A 52 -1.26 4.05 -2.04
N PHE A 53 -0.46 3.08 -2.47
CA PHE A 53 0.17 2.14 -1.56
C PHE A 53 1.08 2.84 -0.54
N ALA A 54 1.87 3.82 -0.97
CA ALA A 54 2.73 4.60 -0.08
C ALA A 54 1.91 5.51 0.88
N LEU A 55 0.81 6.11 0.43
CA LEU A 55 -0.12 6.84 1.30
C LEU A 55 -0.75 5.93 2.37
N ALA A 56 -1.09 4.69 1.99
CA ALA A 56 -1.60 3.70 2.92
C ALA A 56 -0.56 3.34 3.98
N GLN A 57 0.69 3.11 3.59
CA GLN A 57 1.79 2.87 4.53
C GLN A 57 2.02 4.06 5.47
N ALA A 58 2.01 5.29 4.95
CA ALA A 58 2.14 6.50 5.76
C ALA A 58 1.03 6.58 6.83
N ALA A 59 -0.22 6.31 6.44
CA ALA A 59 -1.35 6.27 7.36
C ALA A 59 -1.24 5.14 8.38
N SER A 60 -0.78 3.94 8.00
CA SER A 60 -0.53 2.83 8.93
C SER A 60 0.57 3.14 9.95
N ILE A 61 1.68 3.74 9.51
CA ILE A 61 2.76 4.16 10.42
C ILE A 61 2.25 5.25 11.36
N SER A 62 1.52 6.23 10.82
CA SER A 62 0.87 7.27 11.64
C SER A 62 -0.07 6.67 12.68
N ALA A 63 -0.84 5.63 12.33
CA ALA A 63 -1.72 4.94 13.28
C ALA A 63 -0.94 4.30 14.44
N SER A 64 0.26 3.77 14.18
CA SER A 64 1.10 3.16 15.22
C SER A 64 1.61 4.14 16.28
N ASP A 65 1.61 5.44 15.96
CA ASP A 65 2.01 6.52 16.88
C ASP A 65 0.80 7.21 17.54
N ALA A 66 -0.42 6.76 17.29
CA ALA A 66 -1.60 7.33 17.92
C ALA A 66 -1.70 6.95 19.41
N PHE A 67 -2.05 7.91 20.26
CA PHE A 67 -2.15 7.72 21.72
C PHE A 67 -3.54 7.25 22.17
N ASP A 68 -4.55 7.44 21.33
CA ASP A 68 -5.93 7.06 21.58
C ASP A 68 -6.49 6.20 20.44
N ASP A 69 -7.45 5.34 20.79
CA ASP A 69 -8.05 4.38 19.88
C ASP A 69 -8.80 5.06 18.73
N ALA A 70 -9.48 6.19 18.99
CA ALA A 70 -10.25 6.88 17.96
C ALA A 70 -9.33 7.41 16.84
N THR A 71 -8.23 8.07 17.20
CA THR A 71 -7.24 8.56 16.26
C THR A 71 -6.56 7.41 15.51
N ARG A 72 -6.23 6.31 16.21
CA ARG A 72 -5.63 5.12 15.59
C ARG A 72 -6.58 4.55 14.55
N ASP A 73 -7.83 4.33 14.91
CA ASP A 73 -8.82 3.66 14.06
C ASP A 73 -9.19 4.53 12.85
N GLU A 74 -9.25 5.86 13.02
CA GLU A 74 -9.38 6.79 11.89
C GLU A 74 -8.21 6.63 10.91
N ARG A 75 -6.97 6.65 11.42
CA ARG A 75 -5.76 6.50 10.60
C ARG A 75 -5.70 5.15 9.89
N LEU A 76 -6.10 4.07 10.56
CA LEU A 76 -6.22 2.74 9.97
C LEU A 76 -7.34 2.70 8.90
N GLY A 77 -8.45 3.40 9.11
CA GLY A 77 -9.49 3.58 8.10
C GLY A 77 -8.96 4.28 6.83
N ARG A 78 -8.16 5.34 7.00
CA ARG A 78 -7.48 6.01 5.88
C ARG A 78 -6.48 5.08 5.18
N ALA A 79 -5.75 4.25 5.92
CA ALA A 79 -4.85 3.26 5.33
C ALA A 79 -5.61 2.24 4.48
N LEU A 80 -6.71 1.67 4.99
CA LEU A 80 -7.56 0.74 4.24
C LEU A 80 -8.12 1.36 2.95
N ALA A 81 -8.57 2.61 3.03
CA ALA A 81 -9.07 3.33 1.85
C ALA A 81 -7.99 3.46 0.77
N ASN A 82 -6.77 3.85 1.16
CA ASN A 82 -5.65 4.00 0.23
C ASN A 82 -5.17 2.65 -0.33
N TYR A 83 -5.10 1.58 0.46
CA TYR A 83 -4.79 0.25 -0.09
C TYR A 83 -5.82 -0.19 -1.11
N ARG A 84 -7.11 0.08 -0.88
CA ARG A 84 -8.17 -0.20 -1.86
C ARG A 84 -8.00 0.63 -3.14
N PHE A 85 -7.61 1.90 -3.05
CA PHE A 85 -7.27 2.69 -4.24
C PHE A 85 -6.07 2.13 -4.99
N ALA A 86 -5.03 1.68 -4.28
CA ALA A 86 -3.87 1.02 -4.89
C ALA A 86 -4.29 -0.25 -5.65
N VAL A 87 -5.11 -1.10 -5.03
CA VAL A 87 -5.65 -2.31 -5.66
C VAL A 87 -6.49 -1.99 -6.90
N ASN A 88 -7.39 -1.01 -6.80
CA ASN A 88 -8.29 -0.66 -7.90
C ASN A 88 -7.58 0.02 -9.07
N SER A 89 -6.43 0.66 -8.82
CA SER A 89 -5.67 1.36 -9.86
C SER A 89 -4.55 0.50 -10.47
N ALA A 90 -4.25 -0.65 -9.87
CA ALA A 90 -3.29 -1.61 -10.39
C ALA A 90 -3.91 -2.40 -11.55
N THR A 91 -3.40 -2.18 -12.75
CA THR A 91 -3.92 -2.79 -13.98
C THR A 91 -2.90 -3.68 -14.70
N SER A 92 -1.63 -3.67 -14.26
CA SER A 92 -0.54 -4.40 -14.91
C SER A 92 -0.23 -5.71 -14.20
N GLU A 93 0.24 -6.72 -14.94
CA GLU A 93 0.79 -7.93 -14.33
C GLU A 93 2.01 -7.64 -13.44
N ASN A 94 2.75 -6.56 -13.74
CA ASN A 94 3.88 -6.12 -12.93
C ASN A 94 3.45 -5.60 -11.55
N ASP A 95 2.16 -5.32 -11.34
CA ASP A 95 1.62 -4.86 -10.06
C ASP A 95 1.32 -6.02 -9.09
N ARG A 96 1.45 -7.29 -9.51
CA ARG A 96 1.15 -8.45 -8.64
C ARG A 96 1.88 -8.42 -7.29
N PRO A 97 3.17 -8.04 -7.19
CA PRO A 97 3.84 -7.90 -5.90
C PRO A 97 3.22 -6.81 -5.03
N LEU A 98 2.86 -5.67 -5.64
CA LEU A 98 2.17 -4.57 -4.96
C LEU A 98 0.80 -5.02 -4.43
N LEU A 99 0.00 -5.67 -5.28
CA LEU A 99 -1.31 -6.21 -4.93
C LEU A 99 -1.20 -7.21 -3.78
N SER A 100 -0.24 -8.14 -3.85
CA SER A 100 0.00 -9.13 -2.80
C SER A 100 0.28 -8.46 -1.46
N ARG A 101 1.17 -7.46 -1.44
CA ARG A 101 1.49 -6.68 -0.24
C ARG A 101 0.30 -5.85 0.27
N ALA A 102 -0.46 -5.23 -0.63
CA ALA A 102 -1.60 -4.39 -0.27
C ALA A 102 -2.70 -5.21 0.40
N TYR A 103 -3.07 -6.35 -0.19
CA TYR A 103 -4.05 -7.26 0.38
C TYR A 103 -3.61 -7.82 1.73
N THR A 104 -2.34 -8.23 1.89
CA THR A 104 -1.81 -8.68 3.18
C THR A 104 -1.87 -7.56 4.23
N ALA A 105 -1.51 -6.34 3.88
CA ALA A 105 -1.59 -5.19 4.79
C ALA A 105 -3.03 -4.87 5.19
N MET A 106 -3.97 -4.90 4.24
CA MET A 106 -5.40 -4.76 4.53
C MET A 106 -5.88 -5.86 5.49
N GLY A 107 -5.49 -7.11 5.25
CA GLY A 107 -5.85 -8.23 6.12
C GLY A 107 -5.40 -8.03 7.56
N ARG A 108 -4.16 -7.58 7.77
CA ARG A 108 -3.62 -7.27 9.10
C ARG A 108 -4.39 -6.16 9.80
N ILE A 109 -4.69 -5.07 9.10
CA ILE A 109 -5.45 -3.95 9.66
C ILE A 109 -6.87 -4.39 10.01
N LEU A 110 -7.54 -5.15 9.12
CA LEU A 110 -8.89 -5.65 9.36
C LEU A 110 -8.93 -6.62 10.54
N ALA A 111 -7.93 -7.49 10.68
CA ALA A 111 -7.82 -8.41 11.80
C ALA A 111 -7.63 -7.64 13.12
N PHE A 112 -6.77 -6.62 13.11
CA PHE A 112 -6.56 -5.74 14.26
C PHE A 112 -7.85 -4.99 14.67
N LEU A 113 -8.66 -4.57 13.70
CA LEU A 113 -9.97 -3.95 13.92
C LEU A 113 -11.10 -4.96 14.19
N GLU A 114 -10.77 -6.21 14.51
CA GLU A 114 -11.70 -7.32 14.78
C GLU A 114 -12.69 -7.64 13.63
N ARG A 115 -12.41 -7.16 12.41
CA ARG A 115 -13.19 -7.42 11.19
C ARG A 115 -12.72 -8.71 10.51
N LYS A 116 -12.84 -9.82 11.26
CA LYS A 116 -12.23 -11.11 10.94
C LYS A 116 -12.59 -11.66 9.55
N ASP A 117 -13.86 -11.60 9.15
CA ASP A 117 -14.31 -12.12 7.86
C ASP A 117 -13.71 -11.36 6.67
N GLU A 118 -13.56 -10.04 6.82
CA GLU A 118 -12.95 -9.20 5.80
C GLU A 118 -11.43 -9.39 5.76
N ALA A 119 -10.80 -9.59 6.92
CA ALA A 119 -9.39 -9.91 7.02
C ALA A 119 -9.06 -11.22 6.27
N ILE A 120 -9.87 -12.26 6.49
CA ILE A 120 -9.76 -13.55 5.79
C ILE A 120 -9.83 -13.35 4.28
N LYS A 121 -10.83 -12.62 3.78
CA LYS A 121 -10.99 -12.36 2.34
C LYS A 121 -9.77 -11.62 1.76
N ALA A 122 -9.22 -10.66 2.50
CA ALA A 122 -8.03 -9.93 2.06
C ALA A 122 -6.81 -10.86 1.97
N PHE A 123 -6.57 -11.71 2.97
CA PHE A 123 -5.48 -12.69 2.90
C PHE A 123 -5.68 -13.71 1.77
N GLU A 124 -6.90 -14.20 1.55
CA GLU A 124 -7.20 -15.09 0.42
C GLU A 124 -6.93 -14.41 -0.93
N ALA A 125 -7.27 -13.13 -1.07
CA ALA A 125 -6.93 -12.36 -2.26
C ALA A 125 -5.40 -12.27 -2.46
N ALA A 126 -4.63 -12.01 -1.40
CA ALA A 126 -3.16 -12.02 -1.48
C ALA A 126 -2.60 -13.39 -1.89
N ILE A 127 -3.15 -14.48 -1.34
CA ILE A 127 -2.74 -15.87 -1.63
C ILE A 127 -3.08 -16.26 -3.08
N SER A 128 -4.22 -15.81 -3.60
CA SER A 128 -4.65 -16.09 -4.98
C SER A 128 -3.70 -15.55 -6.05
N LEU A 129 -2.88 -14.54 -5.70
CA LEU A 129 -1.85 -13.99 -6.56
C LEU A 129 -0.60 -14.90 -6.66
N GLY A 130 -0.48 -15.92 -5.82
CA GLY A 130 0.65 -16.85 -5.77
C GLY A 130 1.91 -16.27 -5.13
N ASP A 131 2.97 -17.08 -5.05
CA ASP A 131 4.29 -16.68 -4.55
C ASP A 131 5.05 -15.87 -5.61
N VAL A 132 4.67 -14.61 -5.75
CA VAL A 132 5.35 -13.65 -6.64
C VAL A 132 6.56 -13.03 -5.94
N LYS A 133 7.63 -12.80 -6.70
CA LYS A 133 8.83 -12.12 -6.19
C LYS A 133 8.45 -10.77 -5.56
N ASP A 134 9.00 -10.48 -4.39
CA ASP A 134 8.74 -9.27 -3.61
C ASP A 134 7.26 -9.10 -3.17
N GLY A 135 6.45 -10.15 -3.28
CA GLY A 135 5.10 -10.23 -2.75
C GLY A 135 5.06 -10.61 -1.27
N ALA A 136 3.85 -10.83 -0.74
CA ALA A 136 3.59 -11.13 0.66
C ALA A 136 2.82 -12.45 0.85
N TYR A 137 3.04 -13.44 -0.02
CA TYR A 137 2.34 -14.73 -0.02
C TYR A 137 2.51 -15.50 1.31
N ARG A 138 3.76 -15.67 1.76
CA ARG A 138 4.06 -16.45 2.97
C ARG A 138 3.46 -15.82 4.23
N ASP A 139 3.52 -14.49 4.30
CA ASP A 139 2.87 -13.71 5.34
C ASP A 139 1.36 -13.96 5.32
N ALA A 140 0.71 -13.79 4.16
CA ALA A 140 -0.73 -14.00 4.05
C ALA A 140 -1.18 -15.41 4.47
N VAL A 141 -0.45 -16.46 4.06
CA VAL A 141 -0.73 -17.85 4.47
C VAL A 141 -0.61 -18.01 5.99
N THR A 142 0.44 -17.42 6.58
CA THR A 142 0.69 -17.51 8.02
C THR A 142 -0.41 -16.82 8.82
N GLU A 143 -0.76 -15.59 8.45
CA GLU A 143 -1.79 -14.79 9.12
C GLU A 143 -3.18 -15.43 8.97
N LEU A 144 -3.52 -15.91 7.77
CA LEU A 144 -4.79 -16.59 7.52
C LEU A 144 -4.96 -17.84 8.38
N ARG A 145 -3.89 -18.62 8.58
CA ARG A 145 -3.92 -19.81 9.45
C ARG A 145 -4.25 -19.44 10.90
N GLN A 146 -3.70 -18.33 11.40
CA GLN A 146 -3.98 -17.86 12.76
C GLN A 146 -5.44 -17.43 12.95
N LEU A 147 -6.08 -16.94 11.89
CA LEU A 147 -7.50 -16.55 11.92
C LEU A 147 -8.47 -17.72 11.75
N ARG A 148 -8.01 -18.90 11.29
CA ARG A 148 -8.84 -20.10 11.12
C ARG A 148 -8.41 -21.19 12.11
N PRO A 149 -8.72 -21.03 13.41
CA PRO A 149 -8.46 -22.06 14.41
C PRO A 149 -9.26 -23.33 14.16
#